data_AF-A0A7D6VDT3-F1
#
_entry.id   AF-A0A7D6VDT3-F1
#
_cell.length_a   1.000
_cell.length_b   1.000
_cell.length_c   1.000
_cell.angle_alpha   90.00
_cell.angle_beta   90.00
_cell.angle_gamma   90.00
#
_symmetry.space_group_name_H-M   'P 1'
#
loop_
_entity.id
_entity.type
_entity.pdbx_description
1 polymer ?
#
loop_
_entity_poly.entity_id
_entity_poly.type
_entity_poly.pdbx_seq_one_letter_code
_entity_poly.pdbx_strand_id
1 'polypeptide(L)'
;MNTTTRTATRVAAVAAAAGAAAILATGTAAADEWPVQQPNSPITVGEVHFLTPDDPNFWNPFDMRSRLTSPYGNSTRVVCTSFHGRTMECFQADADGNPHKLSALPINFPNFTGSGNIAGGTHYVYPGFIPGLS
;
A
#
# COMPACT_ATOMS: atom_id res chain seq x y z
N MET A 1 34.58 0.36 43.03
CA MET A 1 34.00 0.13 41.68
C MET A 1 32.63 -0.52 41.85
N ASN A 2 31.53 0.23 41.92
CA ASN A 2 30.17 -0.35 42.04
C ASN A 2 29.05 0.53 41.42
N THR A 3 29.40 1.65 40.80
CA THR A 3 28.43 2.65 40.31
C THR A 3 28.06 2.42 38.85
N THR A 4 28.99 1.90 38.05
CA THR A 4 28.86 1.73 36.59
C THR A 4 27.85 0.65 36.20
N THR A 5 27.67 -0.37 37.05
CA THR A 5 26.83 -1.53 36.77
C THR A 5 25.33 -1.21 36.87
N ARG A 6 24.92 -0.28 37.75
CA ARG A 6 23.51 0.10 37.92
C ARG A 6 22.95 0.91 36.74
N THR A 7 23.81 1.66 36.06
CA THR A 7 23.40 2.52 34.94
C THR A 7 23.13 1.70 33.68
N ALA A 8 23.90 0.64 33.44
CA ALA A 8 23.72 -0.25 32.29
C ALA A 8 22.39 -1.01 32.33
N THR A 9 21.94 -1.45 33.51
CA THR A 9 20.67 -2.19 33.66
C THR A 9 19.44 -1.33 33.40
N ARG A 10 19.51 -0.02 33.69
CA ARG A 10 18.38 0.91 33.47
C ARG A 10 18.18 1.25 31.99
N VAL A 11 19.26 1.31 31.20
CA VAL A 11 19.17 1.61 29.75
C VAL A 11 18.57 0.44 28.98
N ALA A 12 18.91 -0.80 29.34
CA ALA A 12 18.35 -2.00 28.71
C ALA A 12 16.83 -2.15 28.93
N ALA A 13 16.33 -1.76 30.12
CA ALA A 13 14.90 -1.86 30.44
C ALA A 13 14.03 -0.86 29.65
N VAL A 14 14.54 0.34 29.36
CA VAL A 14 13.81 1.35 28.57
C VAL A 14 13.78 0.98 27.08
N ALA A 15 14.87 0.41 26.55
CA ALA A 15 14.92 -0.07 25.16
C ALA A 15 13.95 -1.23 24.91
N ALA A 16 13.80 -2.15 25.87
CA ALA A 16 12.83 -3.25 25.78
C ALA A 16 11.37 -2.77 25.87
N ALA A 17 11.07 -1.77 26.71
CA ALA A 17 9.74 -1.19 26.84
C ALA A 17 9.32 -0.37 25.60
N ALA A 18 10.27 0.34 24.96
CA ALA A 18 10.02 1.05 23.70
C ALA A 18 9.86 0.10 22.50
N GLY A 19 10.59 -1.03 22.47
CA GLY A 19 10.44 -2.06 21.43
C GLY A 19 9.09 -2.78 21.47
N ALA A 20 8.55 -3.03 22.67
CA ALA A 20 7.23 -3.67 22.84
C ALA A 20 6.07 -2.75 22.43
N ALA A 21 6.25 -1.43 22.54
CA ALA A 21 5.27 -0.44 22.08
C ALA A 21 5.34 -0.16 20.57
N ALA A 22 6.25 -0.79 19.80
CA ALA A 22 6.24 -0.67 18.34
C ALA A 22 5.36 -1.74 17.65
N ILE A 23 4.80 -2.69 18.41
CA ILE A 23 3.74 -3.60 17.94
C ILE A 23 2.36 -2.92 18.13
N LEU A 24 2.31 -1.60 17.97
CA LEU A 24 1.09 -0.82 18.02
C LEU A 24 0.26 -1.12 16.78
N ALA A 25 -0.84 -1.83 17.02
CA ALA A 25 -2.08 -1.72 16.26
C ALA A 25 -1.94 -1.87 14.74
N THR A 26 -1.71 -3.11 14.27
CA THR A 26 -2.37 -3.53 13.03
C THR A 26 -3.86 -3.66 13.34
N GLY A 27 -4.55 -2.52 13.51
CA GLY A 27 -6.00 -2.52 13.49
C GLY A 27 -6.41 -3.13 12.16
N THR A 28 -7.11 -4.26 12.19
CA THR A 28 -7.84 -4.75 11.02
C THR A 28 -8.77 -3.61 10.63
N ALA A 29 -8.40 -2.84 9.62
CA ALA A 29 -9.33 -1.90 9.02
C ALA A 29 -10.61 -2.69 8.71
N ALA A 30 -11.77 -2.08 8.93
CA ALA A 30 -13.01 -2.73 8.55
C ALA A 30 -12.91 -3.03 7.05
N ALA A 31 -13.17 -4.27 6.67
CA ALA A 31 -13.17 -4.69 5.28
C ALA A 31 -14.12 -3.79 4.49
N ASP A 32 -13.65 -3.31 3.34
CA ASP A 32 -14.50 -2.63 2.37
C ASP A 32 -15.38 -3.64 1.63
N GLU A 33 -16.15 -3.18 0.65
CA GLU A 33 -16.86 -4.06 -0.28
C GLU A 33 -16.06 -4.17 -1.59
N TRP A 34 -15.91 -5.38 -2.12
CA TRP A 34 -15.34 -5.55 -3.46
C TRP A 34 -16.19 -4.82 -4.49
N PRO A 35 -15.60 -4.08 -5.45
CA PRO A 35 -16.38 -3.57 -6.56
C PRO A 35 -17.00 -4.73 -7.34
N VAL A 36 -18.28 -4.59 -7.68
CA VAL A 36 -19.05 -5.56 -8.46
C VAL A 36 -19.35 -4.96 -9.82
N GLN A 37 -19.12 -5.73 -10.89
CA GLN A 37 -19.48 -5.33 -12.24
C GLN A 37 -20.99 -5.15 -12.34
N GLN A 38 -21.42 -3.90 -12.55
CA GLN A 38 -22.82 -3.59 -12.77
C GLN A 38 -23.22 -3.89 -14.22
N PRO A 39 -24.41 -4.44 -14.47
CA PRO A 39 -24.90 -4.69 -15.82
C PRO A 39 -25.06 -3.37 -16.59
N ASN A 40 -24.64 -3.35 -17.85
CA ASN A 40 -24.68 -2.18 -18.74
C ASN A 40 -23.94 -0.93 -18.22
N SER A 41 -23.05 -1.06 -17.23
CA SER A 41 -22.23 0.04 -16.76
C SER A 41 -21.02 0.26 -17.69
N PRO A 42 -20.66 1.52 -17.98
CA PRO A 42 -19.43 1.82 -18.71
C PRO A 42 -18.19 1.70 -17.81
N ILE A 43 -18.37 1.51 -16.50
CA ILE A 43 -17.30 1.18 -15.56
C ILE A 43 -17.06 -0.31 -15.63
N THR A 44 -15.81 -0.68 -15.87
CA THR A 44 -15.33 -2.06 -15.87
C THR A 44 -14.69 -2.39 -14.54
N VAL A 45 -14.88 -3.62 -14.06
CA VAL A 45 -14.22 -4.15 -12.86
C VAL A 45 -13.36 -5.32 -13.27
N GLY A 46 -12.08 -5.30 -12.88
CA GLY A 46 -11.15 -6.35 -13.26
C GLY A 46 -9.98 -6.50 -12.30
N GLU A 47 -9.41 -7.70 -12.30
CA GLU A 47 -8.18 -7.99 -11.57
C GLU A 47 -6.98 -7.42 -12.31
N VAL A 48 -6.01 -6.91 -11.54
CA VAL A 48 -4.82 -6.27 -12.09
C VAL A 48 -3.57 -6.70 -11.35
N HIS A 49 -2.42 -6.54 -12.02
CA HIS A 49 -1.10 -6.64 -11.42
C HIS A 49 -0.38 -5.31 -11.52
N PHE A 50 0.37 -4.97 -10.48
CA PHE A 50 1.13 -3.73 -10.39
C PHE A 50 2.63 -4.00 -10.36
N LEU A 51 3.41 -2.96 -10.67
CA LEU A 51 4.81 -2.95 -10.24
C LEU A 51 4.85 -2.91 -8.71
N THR A 52 5.53 -3.86 -8.10
CA THR A 52 5.76 -3.92 -6.65
C THR A 52 7.25 -3.75 -6.33
N PRO A 53 7.65 -3.38 -5.11
CA PRO A 53 9.06 -3.06 -4.80
C PRO A 53 10.08 -4.18 -5.07
N ASP A 54 9.62 -5.42 -5.21
CA ASP A 54 10.39 -6.60 -5.60
C ASP A 54 10.59 -6.74 -7.12
N ASP A 55 9.84 -6.01 -7.95
CA ASP A 55 10.07 -5.90 -9.40
C ASP A 55 11.21 -4.90 -9.67
N PRO A 56 12.26 -5.29 -10.42
CA PRO A 56 13.36 -4.38 -10.80
C PRO A 56 12.89 -3.10 -11.51
N ASN A 57 11.76 -3.13 -12.21
CA ASN A 57 11.19 -1.98 -12.93
C ASN A 57 10.42 -1.02 -12.02
N PHE A 58 10.16 -1.39 -10.76
CA PHE A 58 9.46 -0.51 -9.83
C PHE A 58 10.12 0.86 -9.72
N TRP A 59 11.45 0.88 -9.68
CA TRP A 59 12.25 2.11 -9.58
C TRP A 59 12.64 2.71 -10.94
N ASN A 60 12.17 2.14 -12.06
CA ASN A 60 12.45 2.69 -13.38
C ASN A 60 11.56 3.93 -13.63
N PRO A 61 12.14 5.14 -13.75
CA PRO A 61 11.34 6.36 -13.94
C PRO A 61 10.68 6.45 -15.32
N PHE A 62 11.11 5.62 -16.27
CA PHE A 62 10.55 5.54 -17.62
C PHE A 62 9.44 4.49 -17.76
N ASP A 63 9.25 3.64 -16.74
CA ASP A 63 8.13 2.70 -16.72
C ASP A 63 6.87 3.42 -16.24
N MET A 64 5.87 3.46 -17.13
CA MET A 64 4.60 4.15 -16.92
C MET A 64 3.54 3.27 -16.27
N ARG A 65 3.82 1.98 -16.00
CA ARG A 65 2.87 1.12 -15.30
C ARG A 65 2.57 1.66 -13.89
N SER A 66 1.39 1.32 -13.40
CA SER A 66 0.98 1.63 -12.05
C SER A 66 1.79 0.83 -11.03
N ARG A 67 2.02 1.44 -9.87
CA ARG A 67 2.83 0.89 -8.77
C ARG A 67 1.96 0.59 -7.58
N LEU A 68 2.38 -0.39 -6.79
CA LEU A 68 1.73 -0.77 -5.55
C LEU A 68 2.76 -0.85 -4.43
N THR A 69 2.54 -0.07 -3.38
CA THR A 69 3.23 -0.22 -2.10
C THR A 69 2.27 -0.83 -1.10
N SER A 70 2.53 -2.09 -0.75
CA SER A 70 1.64 -2.92 0.05
C SER A 70 2.45 -3.97 0.80
N PRO A 71 2.02 -4.41 2.01
CA PRO A 71 2.67 -5.52 2.69
C PRO A 71 2.47 -6.85 1.95
N TYR A 72 1.51 -6.91 1.03
CA TYR A 72 1.14 -8.12 0.28
C TYR A 72 1.65 -8.13 -1.16
N GLY A 73 2.21 -7.02 -1.66
CA GLY A 73 2.66 -6.93 -3.05
C GLY A 73 1.58 -7.40 -4.05
N ASN A 74 1.93 -8.33 -4.94
CA ASN A 74 1.00 -8.99 -5.86
C ASN A 74 0.53 -10.38 -5.38
N SER A 75 0.83 -10.78 -4.13
CA SER A 75 0.49 -12.13 -3.63
C SER A 75 -0.98 -12.29 -3.25
N THR A 76 -1.68 -11.18 -3.01
CA THR A 76 -3.12 -11.15 -2.75
C THR A 76 -3.87 -10.53 -3.91
N ARG A 77 -5.17 -10.82 -3.99
CA ARG A 77 -6.06 -10.33 -5.05
C ARG A 77 -6.09 -8.80 -5.07
N VAL A 78 -5.95 -8.22 -6.26
CA VAL A 78 -6.12 -6.78 -6.48
C VAL A 78 -7.15 -6.55 -7.57
N VAL A 79 -8.15 -5.74 -7.28
CA VAL A 79 -9.26 -5.43 -8.20
C VAL A 79 -9.34 -3.93 -8.39
N CYS A 80 -9.44 -3.46 -9.63
CA CYS A 80 -9.68 -2.07 -9.93
C CYS A 80 -10.94 -1.85 -10.75
N THR A 81 -11.52 -0.68 -10.57
CA THR A 81 -12.53 -0.12 -11.45
C THR A 81 -11.85 0.73 -12.52
N SER A 82 -12.37 0.70 -13.75
CA SER A 82 -11.82 1.51 -14.83
C SER A 82 -12.91 2.05 -15.77
N PHE A 83 -12.72 3.27 -16.25
CA PHE A 83 -13.63 3.95 -17.19
C PHE A 83 -12.82 4.48 -18.38
N HIS A 84 -13.16 4.05 -19.60
CA HIS A 84 -12.39 4.35 -20.82
C HIS A 84 -10.86 4.11 -20.67
N GLY A 85 -10.47 3.01 -20.02
CA GLY A 85 -9.06 2.67 -19.78
C GLY A 85 -8.35 3.59 -18.77
N ARG A 86 -9.09 4.43 -18.02
CA ARG A 86 -8.61 5.09 -16.80
C ARG A 86 -8.87 4.17 -15.61
N THR A 87 -7.84 3.81 -14.86
CA THR A 87 -8.05 3.23 -13.52
C THR A 87 -8.63 4.31 -12.59
N MET A 88 -9.76 3.99 -11.95
CA MET A 88 -10.47 4.91 -11.06
C MET A 88 -10.12 4.58 -9.60
N GLU A 89 -10.58 3.44 -9.11
CA GLU A 89 -10.35 2.98 -7.75
C GLU A 89 -9.77 1.57 -7.76
N CYS A 90 -8.98 1.24 -6.75
CA CYS A 90 -8.40 -0.08 -6.59
C CYS A 90 -8.57 -0.57 -5.17
N PHE A 91 -8.70 -1.88 -5.03
CA PHE A 91 -8.87 -2.59 -3.77
C PHE A 91 -7.91 -3.76 -3.74
N GLN A 92 -7.32 -4.03 -2.58
CA GLN A 92 -6.46 -5.18 -2.37
C GLN A 92 -6.95 -6.00 -1.20
N ALA A 93 -6.88 -7.32 -1.35
CA ALA A 93 -7.18 -8.24 -0.29
C ALA A 93 -6.07 -8.24 0.78
N ASP A 94 -6.44 -8.31 2.05
CA ASP A 94 -5.54 -8.72 3.11
C ASP A 94 -5.21 -10.23 3.06
N ALA A 95 -4.45 -10.71 4.04
CA ALA A 95 -4.09 -12.13 4.16
C ALA A 95 -5.31 -13.06 4.33
N ASP A 96 -6.43 -12.55 4.85
CA ASP A 96 -7.67 -13.29 5.09
C ASP A 96 -8.64 -13.19 3.90
N GLY A 97 -8.28 -12.43 2.85
CA GLY A 97 -9.09 -12.25 1.64
C GLY A 97 -10.06 -11.07 1.69
N ASN A 98 -10.04 -10.26 2.75
CA ASN A 98 -10.93 -9.11 2.88
C ASN A 98 -10.40 -7.91 2.07
N PRO A 99 -11.25 -7.21 1.30
CA PRO A 99 -10.80 -6.07 0.52
C PRO A 99 -10.55 -4.84 1.37
N HIS A 100 -9.55 -4.07 0.95
CA HIS A 100 -9.23 -2.75 1.47
C HIS A 100 -8.96 -1.81 0.30
N LYS A 101 -9.63 -0.66 0.28
CA LYS A 101 -9.45 0.37 -0.74
C LYS A 101 -8.04 0.94 -0.67
N LEU A 102 -7.36 0.97 -1.80
CA LEU A 102 -6.02 1.52 -1.91
C LEU A 102 -6.09 3.04 -2.04
N SER A 103 -5.18 3.74 -1.34
CA SER A 103 -5.02 5.18 -1.48
C SER A 103 -4.17 5.48 -2.72
N ALA A 104 -4.71 6.25 -3.66
CA ALA A 104 -3.98 6.71 -4.84
C ALA A 104 -3.12 7.92 -4.48
N LEU A 105 -1.81 7.84 -4.72
CA LEU A 105 -0.92 8.98 -4.55
C LEU A 105 -1.04 9.98 -5.71
N PRO A 106 -0.81 11.28 -5.46
CA PRO A 106 -0.85 12.30 -6.51
C PRO A 106 0.19 12.11 -7.62
N ILE A 107 1.26 11.34 -7.35
CA ILE A 107 2.39 11.13 -8.25
C ILE A 107 2.76 9.64 -8.26
N ASN A 108 3.01 9.09 -9.45
CA ASN A 108 3.51 7.74 -9.64
C ASN A 108 5.04 7.63 -9.50
N PHE A 109 5.61 7.98 -8.35
CA PHE A 109 7.07 8.03 -8.15
C PHE A 109 7.76 6.67 -8.41
N PRO A 110 8.95 6.62 -9.05
CA PRO A 110 9.78 7.74 -9.52
C PRO A 110 9.42 8.24 -10.92
N ASN A 111 8.29 7.82 -11.50
CA ASN A 111 7.87 8.33 -12.79
C ASN A 111 7.41 9.79 -12.69
N PHE A 112 8.12 10.68 -13.38
CA PHE A 112 7.90 12.13 -13.35
C PHE A 112 6.69 12.59 -14.18
N THR A 113 6.06 11.68 -14.93
CA THR A 113 4.85 11.97 -15.71
C THR A 113 3.55 11.72 -14.92
N GLY A 114 3.66 11.29 -13.66
CA GLY A 114 2.59 10.62 -12.91
C GLY A 114 1.49 11.47 -12.25
N SER A 115 1.40 12.79 -12.46
CA SER A 115 0.25 13.57 -11.97
C SER A 115 -0.52 14.18 -13.13
N GLY A 116 -1.70 13.63 -13.46
CA GLY A 116 -2.61 14.18 -14.46
C GLY A 116 -2.28 13.84 -15.92
N ASN A 117 -1.26 13.00 -16.19
CA ASN A 117 -1.02 12.54 -17.54
C ASN A 117 -1.97 11.40 -17.90
N ILE A 118 -2.67 11.57 -19.01
CA ILE A 118 -3.62 10.61 -19.58
C ILE A 118 -2.94 9.25 -19.89
N ALA A 119 -1.61 9.16 -19.93
CA ALA A 119 -0.89 7.91 -20.17
C ALA A 119 -0.06 7.39 -18.98
N GLY A 120 0.10 8.18 -17.91
CA GLY A 120 0.93 7.80 -16.77
C GLY A 120 0.13 6.96 -15.77
N GLY A 121 0.64 5.81 -15.35
CA GLY A 121 0.04 5.01 -14.28
C GLY A 121 0.02 5.76 -12.95
N THR A 122 -0.57 5.13 -11.93
CA THR A 122 -0.75 5.69 -10.58
C THR A 122 0.02 4.85 -9.56
N HIS A 123 0.50 5.48 -8.49
CA HIS A 123 1.05 4.74 -7.35
C HIS A 123 -0.02 4.57 -6.28
N TYR A 124 -0.40 3.33 -6.03
CA TYR A 124 -1.36 2.93 -5.00
C TYR A 124 -0.64 2.48 -3.73
N VAL A 125 -1.23 2.80 -2.59
CA VAL A 125 -0.71 2.43 -1.27
C VAL A 125 -1.78 1.69 -0.49
N TYR A 126 -1.39 0.58 0.14
CA TYR A 126 -2.25 -0.16 1.05
C TYR A 126 -2.51 0.65 2.34
N PRO A 127 -3.76 0.68 2.87
CA PRO A 127 -4.08 1.42 4.08
C PRO A 127 -3.18 1.08 5.27
N GLY A 128 -2.67 2.12 5.95
CA GLY A 128 -1.79 1.95 7.09
C GLY A 128 -0.34 1.57 6.76
N PHE A 129 0.03 1.37 5.49
CA PHE A 129 1.44 1.14 5.13
C PHE A 129 2.30 2.41 5.30
N ILE A 130 1.76 3.58 4.95
CA ILE A 130 2.40 4.87 5.22
C ILE A 130 1.66 5.54 6.38
N PRO A 131 2.35 5.84 7.50
CA PRO A 131 1.74 6.51 8.64
C PRO A 131 1.09 7.84 8.24
N GLY A 132 -0.18 8.03 8.59
CA GLY A 132 -0.94 9.25 8.31
C GLY A 132 -1.59 9.31 6.92
N LEU A 133 -1.46 8.26 6.10
CA LEU A 133 -2.21 8.10 4.85
C LEU A 133 -3.41 7.18 5.10
N SER A 134 -4.62 7.72 4.92
CA SER A 134 -5.92 7.02 4.98
C SER A 134 -6.65 7.17 3.65
#